data_AF-A0A535FHC0-F1
#
_entry.id   AF-A0A535FHC0-F1
#
_cell.length_a   1.000
_cell.length_b   1.000
_cell.length_c   1.000
_cell.angle_alpha   90.00
_cell.angle_beta   90.00
_cell.angle_gamma   90.00
#
_symmetry.space_group_name_H-M   'P 1'
#
loop_
_entity.id
_entity.type
_entity.pdbx_description
1 polymer ?
#
loop_
_entity_poly.entity_id
_entity_poly.type
_entity_poly.pdbx_seq_one_letter_code
_entity_poly.pdbx_strand_id
1 'polypeptide(L)' 'MNKIDHAKIGRYQSWIENGTLKLYCHQFGAPSGFSCSMSAEEAKGLLDLLSRHREDIDRALTVNEQEHRAPSYASHY' A
#
# COMPACT_ATOMS: atom_id res chain seq x y z
N MET A 1 -28.38 -4.74 -2.81
CA MET A 1 -27.35 -3.96 -3.56
C MET A 1 -26.08 -4.02 -2.72
N ASN A 2 -25.17 -4.96 -3.03
CA ASN A 2 -23.91 -5.10 -2.29
C ASN A 2 -23.04 -3.88 -2.62
N LYS A 3 -22.91 -2.96 -1.66
CA LYS A 3 -21.88 -1.92 -1.74
C LYS A 3 -20.54 -2.66 -1.67
N ILE A 4 -19.83 -2.67 -2.78
CA ILE A 4 -18.45 -3.15 -2.79
C ILE A 4 -17.66 -2.07 -2.05
N ASP A 5 -17.12 -2.41 -0.88
CA ASP A 5 -16.27 -1.49 -0.14
C ASP A 5 -14.94 -1.35 -0.87
N HIS A 6 -14.71 -0.16 -1.45
CA HIS A 6 -13.48 0.18 -2.16
C HIS A 6 -12.59 1.00 -1.24
N ALA A 7 -11.36 0.56 -1.04
CA ALA A 7 -10.32 1.34 -0.38
C ALA A 7 -9.21 1.70 -1.38
N LYS A 8 -8.65 2.91 -1.25
CA LYS A 8 -7.56 3.41 -2.09
C LYS A 8 -6.47 4.00 -1.22
N ILE A 9 -5.23 3.56 -1.42
CA ILE A 9 -4.04 4.06 -0.74
C ILE A 9 -3.01 4.39 -1.81
N GLY A 10 -2.79 5.68 -2.07
CA GLY A 10 -1.91 6.13 -3.16
C GLY A 10 -2.33 5.55 -4.53
N ARG A 11 -1.47 4.72 -5.12
CA ARG A 11 -1.70 4.03 -6.41
C ARG A 11 -2.39 2.66 -6.28
N TYR A 12 -2.58 2.19 -5.06
CA TYR A 12 -3.20 0.90 -4.77
C TYR A 12 -4.71 1.07 -4.57
N GLN A 13 -5.48 0.15 -5.13
CA GLN A 13 -6.92 0.03 -4.96
C GLN A 13 -7.25 -1.39 -4.50
N SER A 14 -8.15 -1.52 -3.53
CA SER A 14 -8.61 -2.81 -3.05
C SER A 14 -10.12 -2.87 -2.89
N TRP A 15 -10.70 -4.04 -3.08
CA TRP A 15 -12.12 -4.30 -2.85
C TRP A 15 -12.37 -5.77 -2.53
N ILE A 16 -13.51 -6.07 -1.89
CA ILE A 16 -13.95 -7.44 -1.64
C ILE A 16 -15.00 -7.83 -2.66
N GLU A 17 -14.75 -8.92 -3.39
CA GLU A 17 -15.69 -9.50 -4.35
C GLU A 17 -15.85 -10.99 -4.04
N ASN A 18 -17.08 -11.42 -3.72
CA ASN A 18 -17.40 -12.82 -3.42
C ASN A 18 -16.46 -13.45 -2.36
N GLY A 19 -16.16 -12.71 -1.27
CA GLY A 19 -15.26 -13.18 -0.21
C GLY A 19 -13.78 -13.20 -0.57
N THR A 20 -13.41 -12.74 -1.77
CA THR A 20 -12.03 -12.64 -2.25
C THR A 20 -11.57 -11.19 -2.16
N LEU A 21 -10.39 -10.96 -1.57
CA LEU A 21 -9.73 -9.65 -1.59
C LEU A 21 -9.06 -9.46 -2.95
N LYS A 22 -9.48 -8.41 -3.67
CA LYS A 22 -8.83 -7.94 -4.90
C LYS A 22 -7.92 -6.77 -4.56
N LEU A 23 -6.69 -6.79 -5.07
CA LEU A 23 -5.72 -5.72 -4.94
C LEU A 23 -5.14 -5.39 -6.31
N TYR A 24 -5.22 -4.12 -6.68
CA TYR A 24 -4.76 -3.61 -7.94
C TYR A 24 -3.82 -2.43 -7.72
N CYS A 25 -2.72 -2.38 -8.46
CA CYS A 25 -1.80 -1.26 -8.49
C CYS A 25 -1.50 -0.91 -9.94
N HIS A 26 -1.65 0.37 -10.26
CA HIS A 26 -1.24 0.91 -11.55
C HIS A 26 -0.10 1.90 -11.37
N GLN A 27 1.05 1.61 -11.97
CA GLN A 27 2.16 2.54 -12.03
C GLN A 27 2.04 3.37 -13.32
N PHE A 28 1.87 4.69 -13.17
CA PHE A 28 1.83 5.60 -14.32
C PHE A 28 3.14 5.49 -15.12
N GLY A 29 3.04 5.24 -16.43
CA GLY A 29 4.19 5.07 -17.33
C GLY A 29 4.76 3.65 -17.45
N ALA A 30 4.24 2.67 -16.70
CA ALA A 30 4.58 1.26 -16.87
C ALA A 30 3.40 0.50 -17.50
N PRO A 31 3.61 -0.30 -18.57
CA PRO A 31 2.53 -1.03 -19.23
C PRO A 31 1.97 -2.19 -18.37
N SER A 32 2.71 -2.65 -17.37
CA SER A 32 2.28 -3.70 -16.45
C SER A 32 1.93 -3.11 -15.08
N GLY A 33 0.64 -3.08 -14.79
CA GLY A 33 0.15 -2.99 -13.41
C GLY A 33 0.34 -4.32 -12.67
N PHE A 34 0.18 -4.29 -11.35
CA PHE A 34 0.09 -5.49 -10.53
C PHE A 34 -1.38 -5.72 -10.15
N SER A 35 -1.87 -6.94 -10.32
CA SER A 35 -3.19 -7.35 -9.86
C SER A 35 -3.06 -8.69 -9.15
N CYS A 36 -3.56 -8.77 -7.92
CA CYS A 36 -3.67 -10.04 -7.21
C CYS A 36 -5.07 -10.22 -6.61
N SER A 37 -5.43 -11.48 -6.43
CA SER A 37 -6.66 -11.92 -5.78
C SER A 37 -6.27 -12.89 -4.69
N MET A 38 -6.86 -12.75 -3.51
CA MET A 38 -6.58 -13.60 -2.35
C MET A 38 -7.88 -14.11 -1.73
N SER A 39 -7.90 -15.38 -1.34
CA SER A 39 -8.97 -15.92 -0.50
C SER A 39 -8.97 -15.25 0.88
N ALA A 40 -10.01 -15.51 1.68
CA ALA A 40 -10.08 -15.01 3.05
C ALA A 40 -8.91 -15.53 3.90
N GLU A 41 -8.50 -16.78 3.71
CA GLU A 41 -7.37 -17.40 4.40
C GLU A 41 -6.03 -16.77 3.99
N GLU A 42 -5.82 -16.54 2.70
CA GLU A 42 -4.62 -15.88 2.19
C GLU A 42 -4.54 -14.42 2.65
N ALA A 43 -5.65 -13.70 2.59
CA ALA A 43 -5.75 -12.32 3.07
C ALA A 43 -5.47 -12.25 4.58
N LYS A 44 -5.98 -13.20 5.37
CA LYS A 44 -5.65 -13.30 6.80
C LYS A 44 -4.16 -13.55 7.02
N GLY A 45 -3.54 -14.45 6.26
CA GLY A 45 -2.10 -14.70 6.32
C GLY A 45 -1.26 -13.45 5.99
N LEU A 46 -1.68 -12.66 4.99
CA LEU A 46 -1.06 -11.38 4.67
C LEU A 46 -1.16 -10.38 5.83
N LEU A 47 -2.34 -10.24 6.43
CA LEU A 47 -2.55 -9.34 7.57
C LEU A 47 -1.71 -9.74 8.78
N ASP A 48 -1.61 -11.03 9.06
CA ASP A 48 -0.76 -11.55 10.13
C ASP A 48 0.72 -11.25 9.86
N LEU A 49 1.17 -11.42 8.61
CA LEU A 49 2.54 -11.08 8.21
C LEU A 49 2.84 -9.59 8.38
N LEU A 50 1.95 -8.72 7.88
CA LEU A 50 2.10 -7.27 8.01
C LEU A 50 2.10 -6.83 9.47
N SER A 51 1.24 -7.43 10.30
CA SER A 51 1.15 -7.12 11.73
C SER A 51 2.43 -7.47 12.49
N ARG A 52 3.11 -8.57 12.12
CA ARG A 52 4.39 -8.97 12.73
C ARG A 52 5.53 -8.01 12.39
N HIS A 53 5.44 -7.32 11.26
CA HIS A 53 6.44 -6.35 10.79
C HIS A 53 6.03 -4.89 11.03
N ARG A 54 5.05 -4.63 11.91
CA ARG A 54 4.53 -3.27 12.15
C ARG A 54 5.63 -2.27 12.50
N GLU A 55 6.54 -2.65 13.41
CA GLU A 55 7.62 -1.76 13.85
C GLU A 55 8.60 -1.40 12.73
N ASP A 56 8.90 -2.35 11.84
CA ASP A 56 9.76 -2.12 10.67
C ASP A 56 9.08 -1.18 9.68
N ILE A 57 7.77 -1.36 9.46
CA ILE A 57 6.94 -0.49 8.61
C ILE A 57 6.91 0.93 9.19
N ASP A 58 6.65 1.09 10.48
CA ASP A 58 6.61 2.38 11.17
C ASP A 58 7.97 3.11 11.08
N ARG A 59 9.08 2.36 11.22
CA ARG A 59 10.43 2.90 11.04
C ARG A 59 10.67 3.37 9.61
N ALA A 60 10.27 2.58 8.61
CA ALA A 60 10.41 2.95 7.21
C ALA A 60 9.63 4.24 6.86
N LEU A 61 8.42 4.41 7.41
CA LEU A 61 7.65 5.65 7.28
C LEU A 61 8.38 6.84 7.89
N THR A 62 8.92 6.69 9.09
CA THR A 62 9.66 7.76 9.78
C THR A 62 10.88 8.22 8.98
N VAL A 63 11.64 7.29 8.40
CA VAL A 63 12.81 7.61 7.54
C VAL A 63 12.38 8.36 6.29
N ASN A 64 11.35 7.87 5.59
CA ASN A 64 10.82 8.53 4.39
C ASN A 64 10.33 9.96 4.70
N GLU A 65 9.66 10.18 5.83
CA GLU A 65 9.25 11.52 6.26
C GLU A 65 10.45 12.44 6.54
N GLN A 66 11.52 11.93 7.14
CA GLN A 66 12.74 12.71 7.40
C GLN A 66 13.49 13.10 6.11
N GLU A 67 13.59 12.18 5.14
CA GLU A 67 14.19 12.46 3.83
C GLU A 67 13.43 13.54 3.06
N HIS A 68 12.09 13.51 3.11
CA HIS A 68 11.25 14.53 2.48
C HIS A 68 11.17 15.86 3.25
N ARG A 69 11.64 15.88 4.50
CA ARG A 69 11.69 17.08 5.35
C ARG A 69 13.09 17.69 5.45
N ALA A 70 14.08 17.12 4.74
CA ALA A 70 15.40 17.70 4.63
C ALA A 70 15.27 19.11 4.01
N PRO A 71 15.69 20.15 4.74
CA PRO A 71 15.45 21.51 4.31
C PRO A 71 16.34 21.91 3.14
N SER A 72 15.73 22.59 2.17
CA SER A 72 16.40 23.38 1.15
C SER A 72 17.09 24.59 1.78
N TYR A 73 18.24 24.40 2.41
CA TYR A 73 19.20 25.49 2.61
C TYR A 73 20.56 25.08 2.05
N ALA A 74 20.70 25.31 0.75
CA ALA A 74 21.97 25.71 0.16
C ALA A 74 21.67 26.95 -0.70
N SER A 75 21.36 28.05 0.00
CA SER A 75 21.41 29.40 -0.54
C SER A 75 22.85 29.88 -0.37
N HIS A 76 23.42 30.37 -1.48
CA HIS A 76 24.47 31.40 -1.55
C HIS A 76 25.70 31.25 -0.64
N TYR A 77 26.85 30.92 -1.25
CA TYR A 77 28.06 31.75 -1.22
C TYR A 77 28.85 31.55 -2.50
#